data_AF-A0A497KIT4-F1
#
_entry.id   AF-A0A497KIT4-F1
#
_cell.length_a   1.000
_cell.length_b   1.000
_cell.length_c   1.000
_cell.angle_alpha   90.00
_cell.angle_beta   90.00
_cell.angle_gamma   90.00
#
_symmetry.space_group_name_H-M   'P 1'
#
loop_
_entity.id
_entity.type
_entity.pdbx_description
1 polymer ?
#
loop_
_entity_poly.entity_id
_entity_poly.type
_entity_poly.pdbx_seq_one_letter_code
_entity_poly.pdbx_strand_id
1 'polypeptide(L)'
;AKNIRYGLTLRKELTDNDVRGLVRDSLNIISRTQRSLNLPIMPNLPSTIKRLKQGNFKAMYINNPKGKNYSMDFGSFQPPASIFLDKRLPSSDHPMDMPDFADTMTTYSAVHEIIHADDHVGGDQLLITTVRHILREHPDKLERSLQIIQEEGGNGVIKDYEDLASLWAIQYVDMVTHYRSYVVLRHMQAPQLDQIWSRLSNDYFPPNLLTCIEVSKGSDYVFGLFTDKMGDYCLIEALEEYKCMKEREAQSYMV
;
A
#
# COMPACT_ATOMS: atom_id res chain seq x y z
N ALA A 1 -9.31 49.53 16.35
CA ALA A 1 -8.40 48.84 15.42
C ALA A 1 -8.32 47.37 15.80
N LYS A 2 -8.85 46.46 14.98
CA LYS A 2 -8.74 45.00 15.20
C LYS A 2 -7.43 44.53 14.58
N ASN A 3 -6.49 44.11 15.43
CA ASN A 3 -5.27 43.42 15.00
C ASN A 3 -5.64 42.05 14.42
N ILE A 4 -5.64 41.93 13.10
CA ILE A 4 -5.65 40.64 12.40
C ILE A 4 -4.22 40.11 12.50
N ARG A 5 -3.98 39.17 13.42
CA ARG A 5 -2.75 38.37 13.44
C ARG A 5 -2.80 37.43 12.23
N TYR A 6 -1.92 37.68 11.27
CA TYR A 6 -1.58 36.73 10.22
C TYR A 6 -1.03 35.46 10.86
N GLY A 7 -1.80 34.37 10.83
CA GLY A 7 -1.28 33.02 11.02
C GLY A 7 -0.74 32.51 9.69
N LEU A 8 0.46 32.96 9.30
CA LEU A 8 1.22 32.36 8.21
C LEU A 8 1.74 31.00 8.69
N THR A 9 0.93 29.95 8.55
CA THR A 9 1.41 28.56 8.62
C THR A 9 2.25 28.32 7.38
N LEU A 10 3.56 28.57 7.48
CA LEU A 10 4.52 28.29 6.41
C LEU A 10 4.53 26.78 6.14
N ARG A 11 3.85 26.37 5.08
CA ARG A 11 3.86 25.01 4.53
C ARG A 11 5.32 24.64 4.20
N LYS A 12 5.89 23.66 4.90
CA LYS A 12 7.21 23.12 4.54
C LYS A 12 7.02 22.12 3.41
N GLU A 13 7.30 22.55 2.19
CA GLU A 13 7.34 21.66 1.03
C GLU A 13 8.56 20.73 1.12
N LEU A 14 8.41 19.47 0.67
CA LEU A 14 9.56 18.57 0.56
C LEU A 14 10.56 19.07 -0.50
N THR A 15 11.83 18.95 -0.18
CA THR A 15 12.94 19.11 -1.13
C THR A 15 13.48 17.74 -1.55
N ASP A 16 14.23 17.68 -2.65
CA ASP A 16 14.92 16.46 -3.10
C ASP A 16 15.87 15.89 -2.02
N ASN A 17 16.45 16.76 -1.19
CA ASN A 17 17.29 16.35 -0.07
C ASN A 17 16.49 15.70 1.06
N ASP A 18 15.28 16.21 1.35
CA ASP A 18 14.38 15.59 2.31
C ASP A 18 13.97 14.18 1.83
N VAL A 19 13.62 14.03 0.55
CA VAL A 19 13.29 12.70 -0.03
C VAL A 19 14.46 11.73 0.09
N ARG A 20 15.70 12.17 -0.20
CA ARG A 20 16.88 11.32 -0.03
C ARG A 20 17.11 10.91 1.43
N GLY A 21 16.89 11.84 2.37
CA GLY A 21 16.94 11.56 3.81
C GLY A 21 15.90 10.53 4.21
N LEU A 22 14.64 10.74 3.82
CA LEU A 22 13.52 9.84 4.07
C LEU A 22 13.76 8.44 3.52
N VAL A 23 14.28 8.30 2.30
CA VAL A 23 14.58 6.98 1.73
C VAL A 23 15.63 6.25 2.56
N ARG A 24 16.72 6.93 2.94
CA ARG A 24 17.76 6.33 3.77
C ARG A 24 17.23 5.92 5.15
N ASP A 25 16.46 6.79 5.78
CA ASP A 25 15.96 6.58 7.13
C ASP A 25 14.89 5.47 7.14
N SER A 26 14.03 5.42 6.12
CA SER A 26 13.05 4.35 5.90
C SER A 26 13.71 2.99 5.65
N LEU A 27 14.78 2.92 4.84
CA LEU A 27 15.55 1.67 4.68
C LEU A 27 16.12 1.15 6.00
N ASN A 28 16.60 2.04 6.87
CA ASN A 28 17.11 1.67 8.19
C ASN A 28 15.98 1.15 9.09
N ILE A 29 14.84 1.83 9.08
CA ILE A 29 13.62 1.43 9.79
C ILE A 29 13.16 0.05 9.34
N ILE A 30 12.99 -0.18 8.04
CA ILE A 30 12.53 -1.45 7.50
C ILE A 30 13.51 -2.57 7.87
N SER A 31 14.82 -2.33 7.73
CA SER A 31 15.85 -3.28 8.14
C SER A 31 15.78 -3.65 9.62
N ARG A 32 15.49 -2.69 10.51
CA ARG A 32 15.33 -2.94 11.94
C ARG A 32 14.06 -3.72 12.23
N THR A 33 12.93 -3.31 11.66
CA THR A 33 11.64 -3.98 11.85
C THR A 33 11.71 -5.43 11.37
N GLN A 34 12.21 -5.68 10.15
CA GLN A 34 12.36 -7.03 9.60
C GLN A 34 13.18 -7.93 10.51
N ARG A 35 14.30 -7.44 11.06
CA ARG A 35 15.14 -8.20 11.99
C ARG A 35 14.47 -8.43 13.35
N SER A 36 13.77 -7.42 13.85
CA SER A 36 13.11 -7.44 15.16
C SER A 36 11.92 -8.39 15.18
N LEU A 37 11.10 -8.36 14.13
CA LEU A 37 9.91 -9.19 13.99
C LEU A 37 10.19 -10.54 13.34
N ASN A 38 11.36 -10.73 12.72
CA ASN A 38 11.69 -11.91 11.91
C ASN A 38 10.65 -12.16 10.78
N LEU A 39 10.17 -11.08 10.15
CA LEU A 39 9.18 -11.12 9.07
C LEU A 39 9.80 -10.65 7.74
N PRO A 40 9.45 -11.28 6.59
CA PRO A 40 10.01 -10.93 5.29
C PRO A 40 9.33 -9.69 4.68
N ILE A 41 9.55 -8.52 5.27
CA ILE A 41 9.01 -7.23 4.80
C ILE A 41 9.59 -6.86 3.44
N MET A 42 10.90 -6.94 3.30
CA MET A 42 11.66 -6.76 2.07
C MET A 42 12.61 -7.96 1.92
N PRO A 43 12.17 -9.06 1.29
CA PRO A 43 13.01 -10.24 1.12
C PRO A 43 14.28 -9.96 0.33
N ASN A 44 14.29 -8.94 -0.56
CA ASN A 44 15.44 -8.59 -1.39
C ASN A 44 16.26 -7.41 -0.84
N LEU A 45 16.07 -7.05 0.43
CA LEU A 45 16.60 -5.82 1.06
C LEU A 45 18.08 -5.50 0.74
N PRO A 46 19.06 -6.44 0.82
CA PRO A 46 20.46 -6.13 0.52
C PRO A 46 20.66 -5.65 -0.93
N SER A 47 19.98 -6.29 -1.88
CA SER A 47 20.02 -5.96 -3.31
C SER A 47 19.31 -4.63 -3.57
N THR A 48 18.17 -4.40 -2.91
CA THR A 48 17.39 -3.16 -3.01
C THR A 48 18.16 -1.96 -2.47
N ILE A 49 18.84 -2.09 -1.32
CA ILE A 49 19.74 -1.05 -0.80
C ILE A 49 20.84 -0.72 -1.82
N LYS A 50 21.47 -1.75 -2.42
CA LYS A 50 22.52 -1.53 -3.43
C LYS A 50 21.97 -0.80 -4.65
N ARG A 51 20.77 -1.15 -5.09
CA ARG A 51 20.10 -0.55 -6.25
C ARG A 51 19.72 0.91 -6.00
N LEU A 52 19.08 1.19 -4.86
CA LEU A 52 18.64 2.54 -4.47
C LEU A 52 19.80 3.51 -4.23
N LYS A 53 21.02 3.04 -3.90
CA LYS A 53 22.21 3.92 -3.85
C LYS A 53 22.50 4.66 -5.16
N GLN A 54 22.06 4.10 -6.28
CA GLN A 54 22.20 4.69 -7.62
C GLN A 54 20.91 5.37 -8.10
N GLY A 55 19.92 5.48 -7.20
CA GLY A 55 18.58 5.98 -7.49
C GLY A 55 18.49 7.49 -7.63
N ASN A 56 17.41 7.93 -8.25
CA ASN A 56 17.04 9.34 -8.34
C ASN A 56 15.88 9.63 -7.40
N PHE A 57 16.09 10.56 -6.46
CA PHE A 57 15.13 10.89 -5.41
C PHE A 57 14.73 12.35 -5.55
N LYS A 58 13.45 12.61 -5.83
CA LYS A 58 12.95 13.97 -6.02
C LYS A 58 11.62 14.22 -5.35
N ALA A 59 11.44 15.45 -4.90
CA ALA A 59 10.12 15.95 -4.53
C ALA A 59 9.48 16.58 -5.78
N MET A 60 8.31 16.11 -6.18
CA MET A 60 7.59 16.61 -7.37
C MET A 60 6.14 16.93 -7.04
N TYR A 61 5.46 17.71 -7.87
CA TYR A 61 4.00 17.81 -7.75
C TYR A 61 3.38 16.58 -8.40
N ILE A 62 2.73 15.73 -7.62
CA ILE A 62 2.02 14.55 -8.12
C ILE A 62 0.57 15.00 -8.31
N ASN A 63 0.10 15.00 -9.56
CA ASN A 63 -1.28 15.42 -9.85
C ASN A 63 -2.25 14.34 -9.37
N ASN A 64 -2.73 14.47 -8.15
CA ASN A 64 -3.93 13.76 -7.72
C ASN A 64 -5.16 14.45 -8.34
N PRO A 65 -5.90 13.80 -9.27
CA PRO A 65 -7.07 14.41 -9.88
C PRO A 65 -8.07 14.81 -8.79
N LYS A 66 -8.39 16.11 -8.75
CA LYS A 66 -9.37 16.69 -7.80
C LYS A 66 -10.67 15.89 -7.86
N GLY A 67 -11.18 15.43 -6.72
CA GLY A 67 -12.47 14.76 -6.61
C GLY A 67 -12.40 13.24 -6.39
N LYS A 68 -11.21 12.63 -6.44
CA LYS A 68 -11.01 11.32 -5.81
C LYS A 68 -10.66 11.54 -4.35
N ASN A 69 -11.67 11.47 -3.48
CA ASN A 69 -11.40 10.97 -2.13
C ASN A 69 -10.60 9.67 -2.34
N TYR A 70 -9.48 9.44 -1.64
CA TYR A 70 -8.74 8.16 -1.62
C TYR A 70 -7.56 7.91 -2.59
N SER A 71 -6.95 8.90 -3.27
CA SER A 71 -5.59 8.67 -3.80
C SER A 71 -4.55 9.13 -2.77
N MET A 72 -4.22 8.25 -1.81
CA MET A 72 -3.08 8.43 -0.88
C MET A 72 -1.74 8.17 -1.59
N ASP A 73 -1.72 8.32 -2.92
CA ASP A 73 -0.58 8.21 -3.82
C ASP A 73 0.24 9.50 -3.76
N PHE A 74 0.91 9.71 -2.62
CA PHE A 74 1.90 10.78 -2.48
C PHE A 74 3.31 10.31 -2.81
N GLY A 75 3.43 9.12 -3.39
CA GLY A 75 4.66 8.48 -3.79
C GLY A 75 4.54 7.86 -5.18
N SER A 76 5.66 7.72 -5.87
CA SER A 76 5.79 6.90 -7.05
C SER A 76 7.21 6.35 -7.16
N PHE A 77 7.32 5.03 -7.16
CA PHE A 77 8.48 4.31 -7.60
C PHE A 77 8.47 4.20 -9.13
N GLN A 78 9.59 4.58 -9.74
CA GLN A 78 9.84 4.30 -11.15
C GLN A 78 11.09 3.41 -11.27
N PRO A 79 10.93 2.21 -11.87
CA PRO A 79 12.05 1.38 -12.22
C PRO A 79 13.12 2.15 -13.00
N PRO A 80 14.41 1.89 -12.76
CA PRO A 80 14.91 0.80 -11.93
C PRO A 80 15.17 1.15 -10.45
N ALA A 81 15.14 2.43 -10.05
CA ALA A 81 15.62 2.87 -8.74
C ALA A 81 15.17 4.29 -8.35
N SER A 82 14.17 4.88 -9.01
CA SER A 82 13.76 6.26 -8.73
C SER A 82 12.56 6.30 -7.80
N ILE A 83 12.58 7.18 -6.80
CA ILE A 83 11.43 7.40 -5.90
C ILE A 83 11.10 8.88 -5.92
N PHE A 84 9.83 9.17 -6.21
CA PHE A 84 9.27 10.51 -6.24
C PHE A 84 8.25 10.63 -5.12
N LEU A 85 8.35 11.68 -4.30
CA LEU A 85 7.33 12.00 -3.30
C LEU A 85 6.67 13.33 -3.64
N ASP A 86 5.41 13.50 -3.27
CA ASP A 86 4.70 14.75 -3.49
C ASP A 86 5.31 15.88 -2.64
N LYS A 87 5.63 17.02 -3.27
CA LYS A 87 6.03 18.27 -2.58
C LYS A 87 5.00 18.73 -1.56
N ARG A 88 3.73 18.45 -1.83
CA ARG A 88 2.51 18.82 -1.11
C ARG A 88 1.88 17.63 -0.39
N LEU A 89 2.68 16.69 0.12
CA LEU A 89 2.21 15.73 1.12
C LEU A 89 1.26 16.42 2.11
N PRO A 90 0.22 15.72 2.59
CA PRO A 90 -0.90 16.35 3.29
C PRO A 90 -0.40 17.02 4.58
N SER A 91 -0.06 18.30 4.46
CA SER A 91 0.09 19.24 5.55
C SER A 91 -1.33 19.60 5.95
N SER A 92 -1.72 19.32 7.18
CA SER A 92 -3.06 19.51 7.73
C SER A 92 -3.79 20.73 7.13
N ASP A 93 -4.69 20.51 6.18
CA ASP A 93 -5.52 21.58 5.55
C ASP A 93 -6.65 22.06 6.50
N HIS A 94 -6.49 21.87 7.81
CA HIS A 94 -7.38 22.33 8.86
C HIS A 94 -6.59 23.05 9.95
N PRO A 95 -7.21 23.98 10.71
CA PRO A 95 -6.58 24.71 11.81
C PRO A 95 -6.20 23.82 13.01
N MET A 96 -6.18 22.50 12.85
CA MET A 96 -5.63 21.56 13.80
C MET A 96 -4.20 21.25 13.39
N ASP A 97 -3.26 21.79 14.17
CA ASP A 97 -1.83 21.47 14.13
C ASP A 97 -1.68 19.96 14.35
N MET A 98 -1.60 19.19 13.25
CA MET A 98 -1.38 17.74 13.28
C MET A 98 -0.06 17.39 12.57
N PRO A 99 1.08 17.93 13.03
CA PRO A 99 2.39 17.69 12.43
C PRO A 99 2.71 16.19 12.38
N ASP A 100 2.34 15.47 13.44
CA ASP A 100 2.47 14.01 13.54
C ASP A 100 1.79 13.26 12.38
N PHE A 101 0.65 13.74 11.89
CA PHE A 101 -0.04 13.11 10.76
C PHE A 101 0.76 13.27 9.46
N ALA A 102 1.27 14.48 9.20
CA ALA A 102 2.04 14.77 8.00
C ALA A 102 3.36 13.99 7.97
N ASP A 103 4.06 13.91 9.12
CA ASP A 103 5.31 13.18 9.26
C ASP A 103 5.11 11.66 9.10
N THR A 104 4.07 11.11 9.73
CA THR A 104 3.72 9.69 9.57
C THR A 104 3.32 9.39 8.12
N MET A 105 2.55 10.25 7.48
CA MET A 105 2.15 10.04 6.08
C MET A 105 3.34 10.12 5.11
N THR A 106 4.26 11.05 5.35
CA THR A 106 5.51 11.18 4.59
C THR A 106 6.35 9.92 4.71
N THR A 107 6.49 9.40 5.94
CA THR A 107 7.22 8.16 6.22
C THR A 107 6.52 6.96 5.58
N TYR A 108 5.18 6.90 5.67
CA TYR A 108 4.36 5.88 5.04
C TYR A 108 4.62 5.82 3.53
N SER A 109 4.52 6.95 2.82
CA SER A 109 4.77 6.99 1.37
C SER A 109 6.19 6.59 1.01
N ALA A 110 7.20 7.01 1.78
CA ALA A 110 8.57 6.59 1.53
C ALA A 110 8.75 5.07 1.71
N VAL A 111 8.22 4.49 2.79
CA VAL A 111 8.26 3.04 3.04
C VAL A 111 7.54 2.27 1.93
N HIS A 112 6.36 2.75 1.52
CA HIS A 112 5.55 2.15 0.47
C HIS A 112 6.33 2.02 -0.86
N GLU A 113 6.91 3.12 -1.35
CA GLU A 113 7.65 3.11 -2.61
C GLU A 113 8.95 2.31 -2.55
N ILE A 114 9.59 2.25 -1.37
CA ILE A 114 10.77 1.41 -1.17
C ILE A 114 10.41 -0.08 -1.24
N ILE A 115 9.25 -0.48 -0.75
CA ILE A 115 8.76 -1.85 -0.84
C ILE A 115 8.45 -2.19 -2.30
N HIS A 116 7.83 -1.29 -3.07
CA HIS A 116 7.71 -1.47 -4.53
C HIS A 116 9.06 -1.65 -5.22
N ALA A 117 10.08 -0.92 -4.80
CA ALA A 117 11.43 -1.11 -5.33
C ALA A 117 12.00 -2.50 -4.99
N ASP A 118 11.67 -3.07 -3.83
CA ASP A 118 12.07 -4.43 -3.44
C ASP A 118 11.40 -5.51 -4.28
N ASP A 119 10.10 -5.36 -4.51
CA ASP A 119 9.32 -6.27 -5.35
C ASP A 119 9.87 -6.30 -6.77
N HIS A 120 10.17 -5.12 -7.32
CA HIS A 120 10.76 -5.00 -8.65
C HIS A 120 12.16 -5.63 -8.73
N VAL A 121 13.00 -5.46 -7.70
CA VAL A 121 14.30 -6.14 -7.61
C VAL A 121 14.12 -7.67 -7.52
N GLY A 122 13.05 -8.12 -6.87
CA GLY A 122 12.63 -9.53 -6.83
C GLY A 122 12.05 -10.05 -8.15
N GLY A 123 11.90 -9.20 -9.17
CA GLY A 123 11.32 -9.56 -10.46
C GLY A 123 9.80 -9.70 -10.43
N ASP A 124 9.13 -8.94 -9.55
CA ASP A 124 7.68 -8.81 -9.47
C ASP A 124 6.96 -10.18 -9.38
N GLN A 125 7.57 -11.13 -8.65
CA GLN A 125 7.09 -12.52 -8.61
C GLN A 125 5.66 -12.63 -8.09
N LEU A 126 5.33 -11.90 -7.03
CA LEU A 126 3.97 -11.91 -6.46
C LEU A 126 2.92 -11.51 -7.51
N LEU A 127 3.20 -10.49 -8.33
CA LEU A 127 2.31 -10.08 -9.42
C LEU A 127 2.14 -11.21 -10.43
N ILE A 128 3.25 -11.74 -10.94
CA ILE A 128 3.27 -12.77 -11.98
C ILE A 128 2.55 -14.04 -11.52
N THR A 129 2.82 -14.52 -10.31
CA THR A 129 2.19 -15.72 -9.77
C THR A 129 0.71 -15.52 -9.47
N THR A 130 0.33 -14.33 -8.99
CA THR A 130 -1.07 -14.00 -8.71
C THR A 130 -1.89 -13.95 -10.00
N VAL A 131 -1.37 -13.36 -11.07
CA VAL A 131 -2.05 -13.37 -12.39
C VAL A 131 -2.30 -14.81 -12.85
N ARG A 132 -1.27 -15.66 -12.79
CA ARG A 132 -1.40 -17.08 -13.18
C ARG A 132 -2.42 -17.82 -12.33
N HIS A 133 -2.43 -17.59 -11.02
CA HIS A 133 -3.40 -18.17 -10.10
C HIS A 133 -4.83 -17.78 -10.47
N ILE A 134 -5.08 -16.48 -10.67
CA ILE A 134 -6.41 -15.97 -11.01
C ILE A 134 -6.93 -16.58 -12.32
N LEU A 135 -6.08 -16.62 -13.36
CA LEU A 135 -6.44 -17.21 -14.66
C LEU A 135 -6.72 -18.72 -14.56
N ARG A 136 -6.04 -19.44 -13.67
CA ARG A 136 -6.16 -20.88 -13.49
C ARG A 136 -7.37 -21.26 -12.65
N GLU A 137 -7.55 -20.60 -11.50
CA GLU A 137 -8.49 -21.02 -10.45
C GLU A 137 -9.80 -20.23 -10.43
N HIS A 138 -9.88 -19.09 -11.12
CA HIS A 138 -11.05 -18.21 -11.09
C HIS A 138 -11.62 -17.82 -12.47
N PRO A 139 -11.66 -18.71 -13.47
CA PRO A 139 -12.21 -18.37 -14.79
C PRO A 139 -13.69 -17.99 -14.74
N ASP A 140 -14.45 -18.58 -13.81
CA ASP A 140 -15.87 -18.27 -13.59
C ASP A 140 -16.09 -16.83 -13.11
N LYS A 141 -15.25 -16.36 -12.19
CA LYS A 141 -15.30 -14.99 -11.67
C LYS A 141 -14.86 -13.99 -12.74
N LEU A 142 -13.84 -14.31 -13.53
CA LEU A 142 -13.39 -13.48 -14.66
C LEU A 142 -14.49 -13.35 -15.73
N GLU A 143 -15.14 -14.46 -16.09
CA GLU A 143 -16.26 -14.48 -17.03
C GLU A 143 -17.38 -13.56 -16.56
N ARG A 144 -17.81 -13.73 -15.30
CA ARG A 144 -18.89 -12.94 -14.74
C ARG A 144 -18.57 -11.46 -14.69
N SER A 145 -17.34 -11.10 -14.32
CA SER A 145 -16.91 -9.71 -14.26
C SER A 145 -16.78 -9.06 -15.64
N LEU A 146 -16.29 -9.78 -16.66
CA LEU A 146 -16.30 -9.25 -18.03
C LEU A 146 -17.73 -9.04 -18.55
N GLN A 147 -18.66 -9.94 -18.26
CA GLN A 147 -20.07 -9.74 -18.62
C GLN A 147 -20.63 -8.45 -18.00
N ILE A 148 -20.39 -8.22 -16.71
CA ILE A 148 -20.82 -6.99 -16.02
C ILE A 148 -20.20 -5.75 -16.67
N ILE A 149 -18.89 -5.78 -16.95
CA ILE A 149 -18.21 -4.66 -17.61
C ILE A 149 -18.84 -4.37 -18.98
N GLN A 150 -19.17 -5.40 -19.76
CA GLN A 150 -19.81 -5.25 -21.06
C GLN A 150 -21.23 -4.69 -20.95
N GLU A 151 -22.01 -5.17 -19.98
CA GLU A 151 -23.37 -4.68 -19.69
C GLU A 151 -23.38 -3.21 -19.25
N GLU A 152 -22.35 -2.75 -18.54
CA GLU A 152 -22.21 -1.36 -18.04
C GLU A 152 -21.62 -0.39 -19.08
N GLY A 153 -21.50 -0.79 -20.34
CA GLY A 153 -21.03 0.06 -21.44
C GLY A 153 -19.58 -0.19 -21.88
N GLY A 154 -18.93 -1.21 -21.34
CA GLY A 154 -17.59 -1.65 -21.70
C GLY A 154 -16.48 -0.76 -21.14
N ASN A 155 -15.25 -1.27 -21.20
CA ASN A 155 -14.04 -0.51 -20.89
C ASN A 155 -12.97 -0.79 -21.96
N GLY A 156 -12.43 0.25 -22.59
CA GLY A 156 -11.40 0.11 -23.64
C GLY A 156 -10.06 -0.46 -23.15
N VAL A 157 -9.85 -0.49 -21.83
CA VAL A 157 -8.63 -0.99 -21.18
C VAL A 157 -8.74 -2.48 -20.83
N ILE A 158 -9.93 -2.99 -20.52
CA ILE A 158 -10.14 -4.38 -20.09
C ILE A 158 -10.84 -5.12 -21.22
N LYS A 159 -10.08 -5.89 -22.00
CA LYS A 159 -10.59 -6.56 -23.21
C LYS A 159 -10.84 -8.04 -23.01
N ASP A 160 -10.04 -8.66 -22.15
CA ASP A 160 -10.03 -10.11 -21.95
C ASP A 160 -9.75 -10.48 -20.49
N TYR A 161 -9.64 -11.79 -20.24
CA TYR A 161 -9.36 -12.35 -18.92
C TYR A 161 -7.96 -11.98 -18.43
N GLU A 162 -6.98 -11.81 -19.32
CA GLU A 162 -5.60 -11.47 -18.94
C GLU A 162 -5.54 -10.03 -18.43
N ASP A 163 -6.19 -9.09 -19.11
CA ASP A 163 -6.31 -7.70 -18.67
C ASP A 163 -6.98 -7.61 -17.29
N LEU A 164 -8.09 -8.33 -17.11
CA LEU A 164 -8.83 -8.33 -15.85
C LEU A 164 -8.06 -8.99 -14.70
N ALA A 165 -7.44 -10.15 -14.96
CA ALA A 165 -6.60 -10.83 -13.97
C ALA A 165 -5.39 -9.99 -13.58
N SER A 166 -4.78 -9.29 -14.55
CA SER A 166 -3.68 -8.35 -14.29
C SER A 166 -4.11 -7.21 -13.38
N LEU A 167 -5.29 -6.61 -13.63
CA LEU A 167 -5.83 -5.56 -12.77
C LEU A 167 -6.07 -6.06 -11.33
N TRP A 168 -6.65 -7.24 -11.16
CA TRP A 168 -6.91 -7.83 -9.85
C TRP A 168 -5.62 -8.19 -9.11
N ALA A 169 -4.62 -8.71 -9.83
CA ALA A 169 -3.31 -9.00 -9.26
C ALA A 169 -2.58 -7.73 -8.83
N ILE A 170 -2.68 -6.62 -9.58
CA ILE A 170 -2.14 -5.31 -9.17
C ILE A 170 -2.78 -4.85 -7.86
N GLN A 171 -4.11 -4.93 -7.74
CA GLN A 171 -4.82 -4.58 -6.49
C GLN A 171 -4.36 -5.44 -5.31
N TYR A 172 -4.16 -6.75 -5.52
CA TYR A 172 -3.66 -7.65 -4.48
C TYR A 172 -2.24 -7.30 -4.04
N VAL A 173 -1.33 -7.08 -4.99
CA VAL A 173 0.07 -6.71 -4.70
C VAL A 173 0.11 -5.38 -3.94
N ASP A 174 -0.69 -4.41 -4.34
CA ASP A 174 -0.77 -3.10 -3.68
C ASP A 174 -1.30 -3.22 -2.25
N MET A 175 -2.33 -4.04 -2.01
CA MET A 175 -2.80 -4.38 -0.66
C MET A 175 -1.69 -5.00 0.19
N VAL A 176 -0.88 -5.90 -0.37
CA VAL A 176 0.27 -6.51 0.32
C VAL A 176 1.35 -5.47 0.62
N THR A 177 1.61 -4.52 -0.27
CA THR A 177 2.55 -3.40 -0.04
C THR A 177 2.07 -2.46 1.05
N HIS A 178 0.78 -2.11 1.05
CA HIS A 178 0.14 -1.36 2.13
C HIS A 178 0.26 -2.08 3.47
N TYR A 179 -0.02 -3.39 3.52
CA TYR A 179 0.10 -4.17 4.74
C TYR A 179 1.53 -4.23 5.28
N ARG A 180 2.52 -4.47 4.41
CA ARG A 180 3.94 -4.44 4.79
C ARG A 180 4.36 -3.07 5.31
N SER A 181 3.89 -1.99 4.69
CA SER A 181 4.12 -0.62 5.15
C SER A 181 3.49 -0.38 6.53
N TYR A 182 2.25 -0.82 6.73
CA TYR A 182 1.56 -0.74 8.03
C TYR A 182 2.32 -1.47 9.13
N VAL A 183 2.80 -2.69 8.88
CA VAL A 183 3.59 -3.46 9.85
C VAL A 183 4.86 -2.70 10.26
N VAL A 184 5.54 -2.05 9.32
CA VAL A 184 6.71 -1.21 9.59
C VAL A 184 6.36 -0.05 10.50
N LEU A 185 5.35 0.74 10.13
CA LEU A 185 4.97 1.92 10.89
C LEU A 185 4.38 1.57 12.26
N ARG A 186 3.62 0.48 12.35
CA ARG A 186 3.06 -0.01 13.62
C ARG A 186 4.17 -0.45 14.58
N HIS A 187 5.19 -1.14 14.08
CA HIS A 187 6.34 -1.53 14.90
C HIS A 187 7.10 -0.31 15.45
N MET A 188 7.17 0.77 14.68
CA MET A 188 7.73 2.04 15.12
C MET A 188 6.85 2.83 16.09
N GLN A 189 5.60 2.40 16.32
CA GLN A 189 4.60 3.16 17.06
C GLN A 189 4.35 4.55 16.44
N ALA A 190 4.30 4.62 15.11
CA ALA A 190 4.12 5.89 14.41
C ALA A 190 2.78 6.56 14.81
N PRO A 191 2.76 7.84 15.17
CA PRO A 191 1.56 8.52 15.62
C PRO A 191 0.56 8.68 14.47
N GLN A 192 -0.74 8.70 14.80
CA GLN A 192 -1.84 8.83 13.82
C GLN A 192 -1.90 7.72 12.75
N LEU A 193 -1.18 6.61 12.92
CA LEU A 193 -1.18 5.50 11.97
C LEU A 193 -2.59 4.94 11.74
N ASP A 194 -3.39 4.74 12.79
CA ASP A 194 -4.77 4.23 12.64
C ASP A 194 -5.66 5.21 11.87
N GLN A 195 -5.41 6.51 11.99
CA GLN A 195 -6.12 7.53 11.21
C GLN A 195 -5.73 7.48 9.74
N ILE A 196 -4.45 7.24 9.42
CA ILE A 196 -3.98 7.04 8.05
C ILE A 196 -4.57 5.74 7.49
N TRP A 197 -4.51 4.67 8.28
CA TRP A 197 -4.96 3.33 7.89
C TRP A 197 -6.47 3.27 7.64
N SER A 198 -7.29 3.89 8.50
CA SER A 198 -8.74 3.99 8.28
C SER A 198 -9.11 4.80 7.04
N ARG A 199 -8.30 5.81 6.68
CA ARG A 199 -8.50 6.62 5.46
C ARG A 199 -8.06 5.90 4.18
N LEU A 200 -7.23 4.87 4.27
CA LEU A 200 -6.90 4.01 3.13
C LEU A 200 -8.05 3.03 2.80
N SER A 201 -8.99 2.81 3.72
CA SER A 201 -10.18 1.98 3.49
C SER A 201 -11.06 2.58 2.38
N ASN A 202 -10.93 2.08 1.16
CA ASN A 202 -11.86 2.36 0.08
C ASN A 202 -13.03 1.35 0.13
N ASP A 203 -14.22 1.76 -0.30
CA ASP A 203 -15.42 0.91 -0.38
C ASP A 203 -15.24 -0.26 -1.36
N TYR A 204 -14.28 -0.15 -2.29
CA TYR A 204 -14.04 -1.15 -3.34
C TYR A 204 -13.00 -2.21 -2.97
N PHE A 205 -11.96 -1.83 -2.21
CA PHE A 205 -10.89 -2.73 -1.76
C PHE A 205 -10.33 -2.23 -0.43
N PRO A 206 -10.57 -2.93 0.69
CA PRO A 206 -10.15 -2.46 1.99
C PRO A 206 -8.70 -2.92 2.26
N PRO A 207 -7.69 -2.03 2.28
CA PRO A 207 -6.31 -2.39 2.63
C PRO A 207 -6.18 -2.99 4.03
N ASN A 208 -7.17 -2.75 4.89
CA ASN A 208 -7.24 -3.36 6.21
C ASN A 208 -7.64 -4.85 6.19
N LEU A 209 -7.97 -5.45 5.04
CA LEU A 209 -8.38 -6.85 4.93
C LEU A 209 -7.34 -7.79 5.55
N LEU A 210 -6.06 -7.60 5.19
CA LEU A 210 -4.95 -8.36 5.75
C LEU A 210 -4.75 -8.09 7.25
N THR A 211 -5.00 -6.86 7.72
CA THR A 211 -4.97 -6.56 9.17
C THR A 211 -6.11 -7.23 9.93
N CYS A 212 -7.30 -7.37 9.33
CA CYS A 212 -8.40 -8.12 9.95
C CYS A 212 -8.08 -9.61 10.05
N ILE A 213 -7.49 -10.19 9.00
CA ILE A 213 -7.02 -11.59 9.02
C ILE A 213 -5.92 -11.75 10.08
N GLU A 214 -4.99 -10.79 10.16
CA GLU A 214 -3.92 -10.78 11.16
C GLU A 214 -4.45 -10.83 12.59
N VAL A 215 -5.49 -10.06 12.91
CA VAL A 215 -6.09 -10.05 14.26
C VAL A 215 -6.48 -11.46 14.72
N SER A 216 -6.93 -12.31 13.79
CA SER A 216 -7.35 -13.68 14.12
C SER A 216 -6.24 -14.72 13.98
N LYS A 217 -5.29 -14.56 13.05
CA LYS A 217 -4.34 -15.61 12.68
C LYS A 217 -2.87 -15.26 12.93
N GLY A 218 -2.58 -14.02 13.31
CA GLY A 218 -1.24 -13.51 13.53
C GLY A 218 -0.51 -13.09 12.25
N SER A 219 0.56 -12.30 12.43
CA SER A 219 1.38 -11.77 11.34
C SER A 219 2.11 -12.84 10.55
N ASP A 220 2.59 -13.89 11.20
CA ASP A 220 3.32 -14.97 10.51
C ASP A 220 2.44 -15.65 9.46
N TYR A 221 1.15 -15.88 9.80
CA TYR A 221 0.17 -16.41 8.86
C TYR A 221 0.00 -15.50 7.65
N VAL A 222 -0.19 -14.20 7.90
CA VAL A 222 -0.45 -13.22 6.84
C VAL A 222 0.75 -13.08 5.90
N PHE A 223 1.98 -13.01 6.44
CA PHE A 223 3.19 -13.02 5.62
C PHE A 223 3.32 -14.31 4.81
N GLY A 224 2.99 -15.46 5.39
CA GLY A 224 2.95 -16.74 4.70
C GLY A 224 2.01 -16.78 3.48
N LEU A 225 0.96 -15.94 3.43
CA LEU A 225 0.05 -15.86 2.27
C LEU A 225 0.75 -15.33 1.01
N PHE A 226 1.71 -14.42 1.15
CA PHE A 226 2.42 -13.80 0.04
C PHE A 226 3.91 -14.16 -0.02
N THR A 227 4.36 -15.13 0.79
CA THR A 227 5.67 -15.79 0.64
C THR A 227 5.51 -17.26 0.30
N ASP A 228 4.91 -18.04 1.20
CA ASP A 228 4.91 -19.50 1.12
C ASP A 228 3.77 -20.00 0.22
N LYS A 229 2.63 -19.30 0.24
CA LYS A 229 1.47 -19.54 -0.62
C LYS A 229 1.42 -18.60 -1.83
N MET A 230 2.56 -18.01 -2.18
CA MET A 230 2.66 -17.13 -3.35
C MET A 230 2.25 -17.90 -4.61
N GLY A 231 1.16 -17.47 -5.26
CA GLY A 231 0.60 -18.15 -6.43
C GLY A 231 -0.49 -19.18 -6.13
N ASP A 232 -0.90 -19.29 -4.87
CA ASP A 232 -2.06 -20.09 -4.43
C ASP A 232 -3.05 -19.25 -3.60
N TYR A 233 -2.81 -17.93 -3.48
CA TYR A 233 -3.65 -17.00 -2.74
C TYR A 233 -3.67 -15.65 -3.46
N CYS A 234 -4.86 -15.08 -3.63
CA CYS A 234 -5.04 -13.75 -4.17
C CYS A 234 -6.13 -12.99 -3.39
N LEU A 235 -6.56 -11.87 -3.95
CA LEU A 235 -7.60 -11.02 -3.38
C LEU A 235 -8.94 -11.75 -3.20
N ILE A 236 -9.24 -12.72 -4.06
CA ILE A 236 -10.48 -13.50 -3.99
C ILE A 236 -10.48 -14.38 -2.74
N GLU A 237 -9.42 -15.15 -2.50
CA GLU A 237 -9.28 -15.95 -1.28
C GLU A 237 -9.26 -15.06 -0.03
N ALA A 238 -8.63 -13.89 -0.09
CA ALA A 238 -8.64 -12.94 1.03
C ALA A 238 -10.06 -12.49 1.41
N LEU A 239 -10.89 -12.19 0.41
CA LEU A 239 -12.27 -11.79 0.61
C LEU A 239 -13.15 -12.95 1.10
N GLU A 240 -12.96 -14.15 0.55
CA GLU A 240 -13.66 -15.36 1.00
C GLU A 240 -13.30 -15.71 2.45
N GLU A 241 -12.01 -15.68 2.79
CA GLU A 241 -11.53 -15.94 4.14
C GLU A 241 -12.08 -14.94 5.15
N TYR A 242 -12.08 -13.66 4.82
CA TYR A 242 -12.63 -12.62 5.68
C TYR A 242 -14.15 -12.77 5.89
N LYS A 243 -14.90 -13.15 4.86
CA LYS A 243 -16.34 -13.46 4.99
C LYS A 243 -16.58 -14.63 5.94
N CYS A 244 -15.84 -15.73 5.76
CA CYS A 244 -15.94 -16.89 6.65
C CYS A 244 -15.61 -16.54 8.11
N MET A 245 -14.66 -15.63 8.35
CA MET A 245 -14.34 -15.14 9.70
C MET A 245 -15.51 -14.36 10.30
N LYS A 246 -16.10 -13.42 9.56
CA LYS A 246 -17.26 -12.64 10.01
C LYS A 246 -18.47 -13.52 10.32
N GLU A 247 -18.73 -14.54 9.50
CA GLU A 247 -19.83 -15.49 9.73
C GLU A 247 -19.65 -16.26 11.03
N ARG A 248 -18.42 -16.71 11.33
CA ARG A 248 -18.09 -17.39 12.60
C ARG A 248 -18.25 -16.46 13.80
N GLU A 249 -17.80 -15.21 13.69
CA GLU A 249 -17.99 -14.22 14.74
C GLU A 249 -19.47 -13.96 15.01
N ALA A 250 -20.28 -13.74 13.97
CA ALA A 250 -21.72 -13.53 14.10
C ALA A 250 -22.41 -14.73 14.78
N GLN A 251 -22.03 -15.96 14.44
CA GLN A 251 -22.55 -17.16 15.09
C GLN A 251 -22.18 -17.23 16.58
N SER A 252 -20.99 -16.75 16.97
CA SER A 252 -20.57 -16.76 18.38
C SER A 252 -21.34 -15.78 19.27
N TYR A 253 -21.89 -14.69 18.71
CA TYR A 253 -22.74 -13.73 19.42
C TYR A 253 -24.23 -14.08 19.44
N MET A 254 -24.63 -15.13 18.71
CA MET A 254 -26.01 -15.64 18.71
C MET A 254 -26.23 -16.78 19.71
N VAL A 255 -25.26 -17.03 20.61
CA VAL A 255 -25.32 -18.01 21.71
C VAL A 255 -25.54 -17.31 23.05
#